data_AF-A0A3A8FQW0-F1
#
_entry.id   AF-A0A3A8FQW0-F1
#
_cell.length_a   1.000
_cell.length_b   1.000
_cell.length_c   1.000
_cell.angle_alpha   90.00
_cell.angle_beta   90.00
_cell.angle_gamma   90.00
#
_symmetry.space_group_name_H-M   'P 1'
#
loop_
_entity.id
_entity.type
_entity.pdbx_description
1 polymer ?
#
loop_
_entity_poly.entity_id
_entity_poly.type
_entity_poly.pdbx_seq_one_letter_code
_entity_poly.pdbx_strand_id
1 'polypeptide(L)' 'MGEGETVAVFGKFTYTSVIAKNTFTSPFAIKATVKDGLITYFQFLEDTYASAASFRVAGEWTIQQDADSTKRFNVSANS' A
#
# COMPACT_ATOMS: atom_id res chain seq x y z
N MET A 1 -17.46 7.17 2.76
CA MET A 1 -18.88 6.88 2.47
C MET A 1 -19.30 5.71 3.33
N GLY A 2 -20.54 5.66 3.80
CA GLY A 2 -21.02 4.55 4.63
C GLY A 2 -22.43 4.14 4.22
N GLU A 3 -22.72 2.86 4.37
CA GLU A 3 -24.03 2.26 4.14
C GLU A 3 -24.27 1.16 5.17
N GLY A 4 -25.33 1.30 5.97
CA GLY A 4 -25.57 0.44 7.13
C GLY A 4 -24.37 0.43 8.08
N GLU A 5 -23.86 -0.76 8.37
CA GLU A 5 -22.68 -0.96 9.21
C GLU A 5 -21.36 -0.85 8.44
N THR A 6 -21.39 -0.72 7.11
CA THR A 6 -20.17 -0.73 6.29
C THR A 6 -19.70 0.69 6.00
N VAL A 7 -18.40 0.92 6.16
CA VAL A 7 -17.74 2.19 5.88
C VAL A 7 -16.60 1.97 4.88
N ALA A 8 -16.57 2.82 3.85
CA ALA A 8 -15.45 2.96 2.93
C ALA A 8 -14.75 4.31 3.17
N VAL A 9 -13.45 4.27 3.44
CA VAL A 9 -12.60 5.45 3.59
C VAL A 9 -11.57 5.45 2.48
N PHE A 10 -11.37 6.59 1.84
CA PHE A 10 -10.35 6.79 0.82
C PHE A 10 -9.49 7.97 1.24
N GLY A 11 -8.19 7.87 1.00
CA GLY A 11 -7.28 8.92 1.38
C GLY A 11 -5.89 8.71 0.81
N LYS A 12 -4.94 9.44 1.38
CA LYS A 12 -3.52 9.27 1.13
C LYS A 12 -2.82 9.14 2.48
N PHE A 13 -1.84 8.26 2.57
CA PHE A 13 -0.88 8.25 3.66
C PHE A 13 0.48 8.64 3.13
N THR A 14 1.32 9.17 4.01
CA THR A 14 2.72 9.44 3.73
C THR A 14 3.54 8.66 4.74
N TYR A 15 4.41 7.77 4.27
CA TYR A 15 5.39 7.10 5.12
C TYR A 15 6.78 7.69 4.85
N THR A 16 7.54 7.81 5.92
CA THR A 16 8.97 8.13 5.88
C THR A 16 9.74 6.99 6.54
N SER A 17 10.57 6.29 5.75
CA SER A 17 11.53 5.34 6.29
C SER A 17 12.62 6.10 7.02
N VAL A 18 12.74 5.91 8.33
CA VAL A 18 13.74 6.63 9.14
C VAL A 18 15.17 6.26 8.75
N ILE A 19 15.40 4.98 8.44
CA ILE A 19 16.74 4.47 8.10
C ILE A 19 17.08 4.72 6.63
N ALA A 20 16.16 4.42 5.71
CA ALA A 20 16.41 4.65 4.28
C ALA A 20 16.26 6.12 3.88
N LYS A 21 15.73 6.97 4.77
CA LYS A 21 15.45 8.40 4.57
C LYS A 21 14.57 8.71 3.35
N ASN A 22 13.81 7.72 2.89
CA ASN A 22 12.91 7.87 1.77
C ASN A 22 11.50 8.18 2.28
N THR A 23 10.83 9.13 1.62
CA THR A 23 9.43 9.49 1.90
C THR A 23 8.60 9.20 0.67
N PHE A 24 7.50 8.48 0.84
CA PHE A 24 6.55 8.25 -0.24
C PHE A 24 5.12 8.53 0.23
N THR A 25 4.30 8.99 -0.71
CA THR A 25 2.87 9.22 -0.49
C THR A 25 2.10 8.28 -1.40
N SER A 26 1.19 7.51 -0.82
CA SER A 26 0.38 6.54 -1.57
C SER A 26 -1.11 6.69 -1.23
N PRO A 27 -2.00 6.51 -2.22
CA PRO A 27 -3.42 6.42 -1.96
C PRO A 27 -3.72 5.14 -1.17
N PHE A 28 -4.75 5.21 -0.32
CA PHE A 28 -5.29 4.02 0.34
C PHE A 28 -6.81 3.96 0.24
N ALA A 29 -7.31 2.74 0.39
CA ALA A 29 -8.72 2.48 0.67
C ALA A 29 -8.84 1.63 1.93
N ILE A 30 -9.83 1.94 2.77
CA ILE A 30 -10.21 1.12 3.92
C ILE A 30 -11.66 0.71 3.72
N LYS A 31 -11.93 -0.58 3.89
CA LYS A 31 -13.27 -1.11 4.10
C LYS A 31 -13.39 -1.56 5.56
N ALA A 32 -14.33 -1.01 6.29
CA ALA A 32 -14.58 -1.36 7.69
C ALA A 32 -16.04 -1.72 7.92
N THR A 33 -16.30 -2.50 8.97
CA THR A 33 -17.66 -2.74 9.50
C THR A 33 -17.71 -2.25 10.94
N VAL A 34 -18.70 -1.41 11.27
CA VAL A 34 -18.90 -0.83 12.60
C VAL A 34 -20.23 -1.33 13.17
N LYS A 35 -20.17 -1.94 14.35
CA LYS A 35 -21.34 -2.45 15.10
C LYS A 35 -21.29 -1.90 16.51
N ASP A 36 -22.38 -1.33 16.99
CA ASP A 36 -22.49 -0.74 18.34
C ASP A 36 -21.34 0.24 18.65
N GLY A 37 -20.92 1.01 17.65
CA GLY A 37 -19.81 1.97 17.76
C GLY A 37 -18.40 1.38 17.73
N LEU A 38 -18.25 0.06 17.56
CA LEU A 38 -16.98 -0.65 17.52
C LEU A 38 -16.66 -1.17 16.11
N ILE A 39 -15.39 -1.08 15.71
CA ILE A 39 -14.92 -1.68 14.46
C ILE A 39 -14.83 -3.20 14.66
N THR A 40 -15.61 -3.95 13.90
CA THR A 40 -15.63 -5.43 13.93
C THR A 40 -14.95 -6.07 12.73
N TYR A 41 -14.69 -5.28 11.68
CA TYR A 41 -13.91 -5.68 10.52
C TYR A 41 -13.11 -4.50 9.99
N PHE A 42 -11.88 -4.75 9.55
CA PHE A 42 -11.00 -3.73 8.98
C PHE A 42 -10.13 -4.34 7.89
N GLN A 43 -10.27 -3.83 6.67
CA GLN A 43 -9.44 -4.19 5.52
C GLN A 43 -8.80 -2.93 4.98
N PHE A 44 -7.47 -2.92 4.97
CA PHE A 44 -6.65 -1.86 4.41
C PHE A 44 -6.08 -2.29 3.07
N LEU A 45 -6.28 -1.47 2.05
CA LEU A 45 -5.76 -1.67 0.71
C LEU A 45 -4.80 -0.52 0.41
N GLU A 46 -3.56 -0.88 0.10
CA GLU A 46 -2.48 0.04 -0.24
C GLU A 46 -1.70 -0.44 -1.46
N ASP A 47 -0.89 0.44 -2.04
CA ASP A 47 0.13 0.07 -3.02
C ASP A 47 1.32 -0.60 -2.31
N THR A 48 1.30 -1.92 -2.24
CA THR A 48 2.32 -2.71 -1.54
C THR A 48 3.71 -2.60 -2.19
N TYR A 49 3.81 -2.47 -3.52
CA TYR A 49 5.11 -2.40 -4.19
C TYR A 49 5.80 -1.07 -3.92
N ALA A 50 5.08 0.04 -4.04
CA ALA A 50 5.61 1.36 -3.71
C ALA A 50 6.01 1.44 -2.23
N SER A 51 5.20 0.85 -1.35
CA SER A 51 5.48 0.80 0.09
C SER A 51 6.73 -0.01 0.40
N ALA A 52 6.87 -1.21 -0.16
CA ALA A 52 8.06 -2.02 0.04
C ALA A 52 9.32 -1.34 -0.51
N ALA A 53 9.23 -0.69 -1.67
CA ALA A 53 10.33 0.05 -2.26
C ALA A 53 10.83 1.20 -1.36
N SER A 54 9.92 1.88 -0.64
CA SER A 54 10.32 3.01 0.20
C SER A 54 11.15 2.64 1.42
N PHE A 55 10.97 1.43 1.95
CA PHE A 55 11.75 0.94 3.08
C PHE A 55 13.05 0.26 2.66
N ARG A 56 13.31 0.16 1.35
CA ARG A 56 14.45 -0.56 0.81
C ARG A 56 15.75 0.23 0.96
N VAL A 57 16.79 -0.45 1.42
CA VAL A 57 18.13 0.12 1.59
C VAL A 57 19.06 -0.21 0.40
N ALA A 58 18.92 -1.40 -0.20
CA ALA A 58 19.77 -1.83 -1.31
C ALA A 58 19.12 -2.92 -2.20
N GLY A 59 19.67 -3.11 -3.39
CA GLY A 59 19.28 -4.14 -4.37
C GLY A 59 18.06 -3.77 -5.22
N GLU A 60 17.74 -4.64 -6.17
CA GLU A 60 16.61 -4.51 -7.11
C GLU A 60 15.75 -5.78 -7.08
N TRP A 61 14.48 -5.66 -7.42
CA TRP A 61 13.62 -6.81 -7.74
C TRP A 61 13.12 -6.70 -9.17
N THR A 62 13.16 -7.81 -9.89
CA THR A 62 12.44 -7.96 -11.15
C THR A 62 11.17 -8.75 -10.87
N ILE A 63 10.02 -8.11 -11.04
CA ILE A 63 8.71 -8.71 -10.81
C ILE A 63 8.19 -9.29 -12.12
N GLN A 64 7.80 -10.58 -12.08
CA GLN A 64 7.12 -11.27 -13.18
C GLN A 64 5.68 -11.57 -12.77
N GLN A 65 4.74 -10.77 -13.30
CA GLN A 65 3.31 -10.91 -13.03
C GLN A 65 2.54 -11.65 -14.14
N ASP A 66 3.21 -11.96 -15.25
CA ASP A 66 2.64 -12.62 -16.43
C ASP A 66 3.54 -13.81 -16.83
N ALA A 67 2.96 -14.80 -17.50
CA ALA A 67 3.72 -15.88 -18.11
C ALA A 67 4.70 -15.34 -19.18
N ASP A 68 4.33 -14.24 -19.84
CA ASP A 68 5.20 -13.48 -20.73
C ASP A 68 6.30 -12.75 -19.96
N SER A 69 7.49 -13.32 -20.08
CA SER A 69 8.75 -12.85 -19.49
C SER A 69 9.17 -11.44 -19.92
N THR A 70 8.60 -10.89 -20.99
CA THR A 70 8.89 -9.53 -21.48
C THR A 70 8.10 -8.45 -20.73
N LYS A 71 7.02 -8.81 -20.02
CA LYS A 71 6.18 -7.89 -19.24
C LYS A 71 6.66 -7.70 -17.80
N ARG A 72 7.94 -7.93 -17.57
CA ARG A 72 8.56 -7.71 -16.26
C ARG A 72 8.72 -6.22 -16.01
N PHE A 73 8.66 -5.85 -14.74
CA PHE A 73 9.01 -4.51 -14.29
C PHE A 73 9.96 -4.60 -13.11
N ASN A 74 10.80 -3.57 -12.98
CA ASN A 74 11.76 -3.49 -11.90
C ASN A 74 11.24 -2.58 -10.80
N VAL A 75 11.57 -2.97 -9.57
CA VAL A 75 11.34 -2.18 -8.37
C VAL A 75 12.67 -2.03 -7.65
N SER A 76 13.19 -0.80 -7.60
CA SER A 76 14.44 -0.45 -6.91
C SER A 76 14.16 0.44 -5.70
N ALA A 77 15.17 0.66 -4.86
CA ALA A 77 15.13 1.82 -3.97
C ALA A 77 14.99 3.08 -4.84
N ASN A 78 14.07 3.99 -4.49
CA ASN A 78 14.04 5.31 -5.12
C ASN A 78 15.36 6.01 -4.77
N SER A 79 16.14 6.33 -5.81
CA SER A 79 17.34 7.17 -5.71
C SER A 79 16.98 8.61 -5.34
#